data_AF-G5E2D5-F1
#
_entry.id   AF-G5E2D5-F1
#
_cell.length_a   1.000
_cell.length_b   1.000
_cell.length_c   1.000
_cell.angle_alpha   90.00
_cell.angle_beta   90.00
_cell.angle_gamma   90.00
#
_symmetry.space_group_name_H-M   'P 1'
#
loop_
_entity.id
_entity.type
_entity.pdbx_description
1 polymer ?
#
loop_
_entity_poly.entity_id
_entity_poly.type
_entity_poly.pdbx_seq_one_letter_code
_entity_poly.pdbx_strand_id
1 'polypeptide(L)'
;GHLAAAANHKWNQKAMDETFLLSNVYPQNPNLNQNSWNNLKKYCRSLAKKNKNVYICTGPLFLPRMEPDGKMYVRYQVIGANNVAVPSNFFKVV
;
A
#
# COMPACT_ATOMS: atom_id res chain seq x y z
N GLY A 1 -0.67 5.04 -4.49
CA GLY A 1 -1.23 3.71 -4.75
C GLY A 1 -2.20 3.33 -3.66
N HIS A 2 -3.29 2.67 -4.04
CA HIS A 2 -4.35 2.22 -3.12
C HIS A 2 -3.86 1.12 -2.17
N LEU A 3 -4.15 1.27 -0.86
CA LEU A 3 -3.93 0.24 0.17
C LEU A 3 -5.02 -0.85 0.05
N ALA A 4 -6.29 -0.48 0.21
CA ALA A 4 -7.45 -1.27 -0.20
C ALA A 4 -7.65 -1.11 -1.71
N ALA A 5 -7.47 -2.18 -2.49
CA ALA A 5 -7.51 -2.10 -3.94
C ALA A 5 -8.96 -2.11 -4.46
N ALA A 6 -9.33 -1.13 -5.31
CA ALA A 6 -10.65 -1.04 -5.96
C ALA A 6 -11.17 -2.37 -6.53
N ALA A 7 -10.28 -3.16 -7.15
CA ALA A 7 -10.63 -4.47 -7.73
C ALA A 7 -11.16 -5.50 -6.73
N ASN A 8 -10.98 -5.29 -5.42
CA ASN A 8 -11.52 -6.15 -4.36
C ASN A 8 -12.96 -5.76 -3.97
N HIS A 9 -13.44 -4.59 -4.40
CA HIS A 9 -14.74 -4.02 -4.02
C HIS A 9 -15.71 -3.93 -5.21
N LYS A 10 -15.51 -4.75 -6.26
CA LYS A 10 -16.36 -4.78 -7.46
C LYS A 10 -17.83 -5.16 -7.21
N TRP A 11 -18.14 -5.67 -6.02
CA TRP A 11 -19.50 -6.06 -5.63
C TRP A 11 -20.41 -4.86 -5.33
N ASN A 12 -19.85 -3.67 -5.10
CA ASN A 12 -20.62 -2.45 -4.79
C ASN A 12 -19.89 -1.20 -5.27
N GLN A 13 -20.59 -0.35 -6.04
CA GLN A 13 -20.00 0.86 -6.63
C GLN A 13 -19.51 1.85 -5.57
N LYS A 14 -20.34 2.13 -4.55
CA LYS A 14 -19.97 3.02 -3.44
C LYS A 14 -18.70 2.52 -2.72
N ALA A 15 -18.62 1.22 -2.44
CA ALA A 15 -17.44 0.62 -1.81
C ALA A 15 -16.19 0.71 -2.69
N MET A 16 -16.34 0.63 -4.02
CA MET A 16 -15.25 0.87 -4.95
C MET A 16 -14.82 2.34 -4.96
N ASP A 17 -15.78 3.27 -5.01
CA ASP A 17 -15.53 4.71 -5.03
C ASP A 17 -14.81 5.17 -3.76
N GLU A 18 -15.19 4.63 -2.60
CA GLU A 18 -14.53 4.89 -1.32
C GLU A 18 -13.05 4.48 -1.32
N THR A 19 -12.65 3.51 -2.16
CA THR A 19 -11.23 3.16 -2.29
C THR A 19 -10.39 4.26 -2.94
N PHE A 20 -10.99 5.19 -3.68
CA PHE A 20 -10.28 6.31 -4.31
C PHE A 20 -10.11 7.52 -3.40
N LEU A 21 -10.67 7.50 -2.19
CA LEU A 21 -10.40 8.53 -1.18
C LEU A 21 -8.91 8.58 -0.84
N LEU A 22 -8.36 9.79 -0.69
CA LEU A 22 -6.94 9.97 -0.41
C LEU A 22 -6.51 9.40 0.95
N SER A 23 -7.44 9.16 1.86
CA SER A 23 -7.19 8.41 3.11
C SER A 23 -6.72 6.96 2.87
N ASN A 24 -7.01 6.39 1.70
CA ASN A 24 -6.61 5.04 1.29
C ASN A 24 -5.41 5.04 0.32
N VAL A 25 -4.78 6.19 0.07
CA VAL A 25 -3.74 6.35 -0.96
C VAL A 25 -2.46 6.89 -0.34
N TYR A 26 -1.34 6.19 -0.60
CA TYR A 26 0.00 6.68 -0.27
C TYR A 26 0.83 6.93 -1.53
N PRO A 27 1.77 7.89 -1.54
CA PRO A 27 2.76 7.99 -2.60
C PRO A 27 3.47 6.64 -2.78
N GLN A 28 3.49 6.11 -4.00
CA GLN A 28 4.03 4.79 -4.27
C GLN A 28 4.79 4.82 -5.58
N ASN A 29 5.99 4.25 -5.59
CA ASN A 29 6.78 4.12 -6.81
C ASN A 29 5.95 3.40 -7.90
N PRO A 30 5.82 3.97 -9.12
CA PRO A 30 5.02 3.38 -10.19
C PRO A 30 5.41 1.94 -10.54
N ASN A 31 6.72 1.66 -10.61
CA ASN A 31 7.25 0.33 -10.90
C ASN A 31 6.82 -0.70 -9.84
N LEU A 32 6.87 -0.31 -8.56
CA LEU A 32 6.37 -1.16 -7.46
C LEU A 32 4.87 -1.42 -7.60
N ASN A 33 4.07 -0.36 -7.79
CA ASN A 33 2.61 -0.45 -7.81
C ASN A 33 2.08 -1.28 -9.01
N GLN A 34 2.70 -1.13 -10.18
CA GLN A 34 2.27 -1.80 -11.41
C GLN A 34 2.72 -3.27 -11.48
N ASN A 35 3.85 -3.61 -10.87
CA ASN A 35 4.45 -4.93 -10.95
C ASN A 35 4.26 -5.73 -9.65
N SER A 36 5.28 -5.82 -8.79
CA SER A 36 5.29 -6.71 -7.62
C SER A 36 4.09 -6.51 -6.69
N TRP A 37 3.65 -5.26 -6.47
CA TRP A 37 2.47 -4.98 -5.66
C TRP A 37 1.17 -5.48 -6.31
N ASN A 38 1.06 -5.36 -7.63
CA ASN A 38 -0.09 -5.88 -8.38
C ASN A 38 -0.10 -7.42 -8.38
N ASN A 39 1.06 -8.06 -8.47
CA ASN A 39 1.17 -9.52 -8.34
C ASN A 39 0.70 -9.99 -6.96
N LEU A 40 1.11 -9.30 -5.88
CA LEU A 40 0.64 -9.60 -4.53
C LEU A 40 -0.89 -9.40 -4.41
N LYS A 41 -1.45 -8.34 -5.02
CA LYS A 41 -2.90 -8.12 -5.10
C LYS A 41 -3.62 -9.25 -5.83
N LYS A 42 -3.07 -9.74 -6.95
CA LYS A 42 -3.62 -10.88 -7.71
C LYS A 42 -3.59 -12.17 -6.87
N TYR A 43 -2.50 -12.42 -6.15
CA TYR A 43 -2.37 -13.55 -5.24
C TYR A 43 -3.41 -13.51 -4.11
N CYS A 44 -3.59 -12.36 -3.45
CA CYS A 44 -4.63 -12.20 -2.42
C CYS A 44 -6.04 -12.52 -2.95
N ARG A 45 -6.36 -12.10 -4.19
CA ARG A 45 -7.62 -12.45 -4.84
C ARG A 45 -7.74 -13.93 -5.16
N SER A 46 -6.65 -14.62 -5.50
CA SER A 46 -6.69 -16.06 -5.75
C SER A 46 -6.93 -16.83 -4.45
N LEU A 47 -6.40 -16.36 -3.31
CA LEU A 47 -6.75 -16.90 -1.99
C LEU A 47 -8.23 -16.71 -1.66
N ALA A 48 -8.79 -15.54 -1.93
CA ALA A 48 -10.22 -15.26 -1.70
C ALA A 48 -11.16 -16.12 -2.56
N LYS A 49 -10.68 -16.67 -3.69
CA LYS A 49 -11.44 -17.65 -4.49
C LYS A 49 -11.41 -19.06 -3.92
N LYS A 50 -10.39 -19.40 -3.12
CA LYS A 50 -10.14 -20.74 -2.59
C LYS A 50 -10.59 -20.91 -1.13
N ASN A 51 -10.75 -19.81 -0.41
CA ASN A 51 -11.07 -19.79 1.01
C ASN A 51 -12.40 -19.08 1.23
N LYS A 52 -13.17 -19.50 2.24
CA LYS A 52 -14.45 -18.87 2.58
C LYS A 52 -14.28 -17.40 2.96
N ASN A 53 -13.23 -17.09 3.73
CA ASN A 53 -12.92 -15.75 4.19
C ASN A 53 -11.41 -15.49 4.06
N VAL A 54 -11.05 -14.26 3.70
CA VAL A 54 -9.66 -13.77 3.67
C VAL A 54 -9.66 -12.34 4.20
N TYR A 55 -8.81 -12.05 5.17
CA TYR A 55 -8.66 -10.72 5.77
C TYR A 55 -7.30 -10.16 5.38
N ILE A 56 -7.26 -8.89 5.00
CA ILE A 56 -6.02 -8.28 4.52
C ILE A 56 -5.83 -6.93 5.21
N CYS A 57 -4.73 -6.80 5.95
CA CYS A 57 -4.28 -5.52 6.48
C CYS A 57 -3.12 -5.01 5.63
N THR A 58 -3.12 -3.73 5.28
CA THR A 58 -2.13 -3.12 4.38
C THR A 58 -1.82 -1.71 4.82
N GLY A 59 -0.55 -1.33 4.82
CA GLY A 59 -0.16 0.00 5.24
C GLY A 59 1.27 0.38 4.86
N PRO A 60 1.61 1.66 5.04
CA PRO A 60 2.96 2.16 4.86
C PRO A 60 3.87 1.75 6.04
N LEU A 61 5.18 1.77 5.80
CA LEU A 61 6.21 1.68 6.82
C LEU A 61 7.30 2.73 6.54
N PHE A 62 7.91 3.22 7.62
CA PHE A 62 9.04 4.15 7.60
C PHE A 62 10.20 3.50 8.35
N LEU A 63 11.00 2.73 7.62
CA LEU A 63 12.04 1.89 8.21
C LEU A 63 13.35 2.67 8.35
N PRO A 64 14.08 2.48 9.45
CA PRO A 64 15.37 3.12 9.65
C PRO A 64 16.43 2.51 8.72
N ARG A 65 17.43 3.32 8.36
CA ARG A 65 18.63 2.87 7.65
C ARG A 65 19.86 3.42 8.35
N MET A 66 20.93 2.62 8.35
CA MET A 66 22.22 3.07 8.87
C MET A 66 22.85 4.04 7.89
N GLU A 67 23.43 5.11 8.41
CA GLU A 67 24.13 6.14 7.65
C GLU A 67 25.65 6.06 7.83
N PRO A 68 26.45 6.81 7.04
CA PRO A 68 27.91 6.75 7.12
C PRO A 68 28.51 7.08 8.49
N ASP A 69 27.75 7.77 9.36
CA ASP A 69 28.14 8.05 10.75
C ASP A 69 27.89 6.88 11.71
N GLY A 70 27.41 5.74 11.20
CA GLY A 70 27.10 4.53 11.97
C GLY A 70 25.79 4.58 12.76
N LYS A 71 24.98 5.64 12.63
CA LYS A 71 23.70 5.77 13.34
C LYS A 71 22.51 5.38 12.47
N MET A 72 21.42 4.99 13.12
CA MET A 72 20.16 4.64 12.47
C MET A 72 19.26 5.87 12.34
N TYR A 73 18.81 6.16 11.13
CA TYR A 73 17.88 7.27 10.86
C TYR A 73 16.67 6.79 10.07
N VAL A 74 15.51 7.36 10.40
CA VAL A 74 14.32 7.28 9.55
C VAL A 74 14.30 8.54 8.70
N ARG A 75 14.54 8.37 7.39
CA ARG A 75 14.45 9.47 6.41
C ARG A 75 13.46 9.09 5.32
N TYR A 76 12.57 10.02 5.02
CA TYR A 76 11.59 9.89 3.95
C TYR A 76 11.29 11.26 3.33
N GLN A 77 10.91 11.26 2.06
CA GLN A 77 10.48 12.46 1.36
C GLN A 77 9.07 12.86 1.83
N VAL A 78 8.79 14.15 1.90
CA VAL A 78 7.42 14.69 1.95
C VAL A 78 7.12 15.44 0.64
N ILE A 79 5.89 15.41 0.17
CA ILE A 79 5.49 16.02 -1.11
C ILE A 79 4.27 16.94 -0.98
N GLY A 80 4.24 17.99 -1.81
CA GLY A 80 3.15 18.96 -1.88
C GLY A 80 3.06 19.90 -0.68
N ALA A 81 2.15 20.87 -0.72
CA ALA A 81 1.98 21.88 0.32
C ALA A 81 1.57 21.28 1.69
N ASN A 82 0.93 20.11 1.68
CA ASN A 82 0.49 19.40 2.88
C ASN A 82 1.52 18.41 3.42
N ASN A 83 2.75 18.39 2.88
CA ASN A 83 3.84 17.53 3.33
C ASN A 83 3.46 16.04 3.42
N VAL A 84 2.81 15.50 2.38
CA VAL A 84 2.39 14.09 2.36
C VAL A 84 3.63 13.20 2.38
N ALA A 85 3.74 12.33 3.39
CA ALA A 85 4.88 11.45 3.57
C ALA A 85 4.94 10.35 2.49
N VAL A 86 6.13 10.14 1.91
CA VAL A 86 6.43 9.06 0.96
C VAL A 86 7.00 7.88 1.75
N PRO A 87 6.28 6.76 1.88
CA PRO A 87 6.74 5.61 2.68
C PRO A 87 8.02 4.99 2.12
N SER A 88 8.89 4.48 3.00
CA SER A 88 10.06 3.72 2.58
C SER A 88 9.67 2.31 2.10
N ASN A 89 8.64 1.75 2.73
CA ASN A 89 8.18 0.38 2.52
C ASN A 89 6.66 0.30 2.67
N PHE A 90 6.09 -0.84 2.27
CA PHE A 90 4.70 -1.19 2.51
C PHE A 90 4.64 -2.59 3.10
N PHE A 91 3.65 -2.85 3.94
CA PHE A 91 3.36 -4.18 4.43
C PHE A 91 2.01 -4.68 3.91
N LYS A 92 1.85 -6.01 3.90
CA LYS A 92 0.56 -6.66 3.75
C LYS A 92 0.55 -7.91 4.63
N VAL A 93 -0.44 -8.01 5.51
CA VAL A 93 -0.74 -9.21 6.30
C VAL A 93 -1.97 -9.86 5.67
N VAL A 94 -1.90 -11.15 5.38
CA VAL A 94 -2.94 -11.95 4.69
C VAL A 94 -3.24 -13.18 5.52
#